data_AF-A0A9E2TIC9-F1
#
_entry.id   AF-A0A9E2TIC9-F1
#
_cell.length_a   1.000
_cell.length_b   1.000
_cell.length_c   1.000
_cell.angle_alpha   90.00
_cell.angle_beta   90.00
_cell.angle_gamma   90.00
#
_symmetry.space_group_name_H-M   'P 1'
#
loop_
_entity.id
_entity.type
_entity.pdbx_description
1 polymer ?
#
loop_
_entity_poly.entity_id
_entity_poly.type
_entity_poly.pdbx_seq_one_letter_code
_entity_poly.pdbx_strand_id
1 'polypeptide(L)'
;MNIDRRSLMKGLLAGGALLTLGVPPWTFADQATRKPRQCLLLLGDSEVDDAFAGGVRAACVGLEYDGLRIVKVTGGLLSDANKMDLLLERFKEARWIAVMDDASAAVFQELARAAGGRLLSVGSHVGSEDGACPLRHTWLVASPAQSVGGLLAAQLAGPRAGFSITERFLSEPANGGQLVGWSAAGFSSYRLAASESMHLHCSGFSWSEGCGLLGLAEGEGWRPIPSQVCEREKISWQPDDWAQAVGYAAAASALGMNSVQESCSSRAFVHRAHGGGQVSARRQFVSLVMDL
;
A
#
# COMPACT_ATOMS: atom_id res chain seq x y z
N MET A 1 -0.88 22.26 20.78
CA MET A 1 -1.14 22.35 19.33
C MET A 1 -2.47 21.65 19.07
N ASN A 2 -3.51 22.39 18.67
CA ASN A 2 -4.86 21.84 18.52
C ASN A 2 -4.96 21.23 17.11
N ILE A 3 -4.77 19.92 17.02
CA ILE A 3 -4.94 19.18 15.77
C ILE A 3 -6.42 19.23 15.42
N ASP A 4 -6.76 19.78 14.26
CA ASP A 4 -8.14 19.96 13.83
C ASP A 4 -8.77 18.58 13.53
N ARG A 5 -9.39 18.00 14.57
CA ARG A 5 -10.02 16.67 14.58
C ARG A 5 -11.04 16.52 13.44
N ARG A 6 -11.59 17.62 12.94
CA ARG A 6 -12.59 17.65 11.86
C ARG A 6 -12.00 17.40 10.47
N SER A 7 -10.73 17.72 10.23
CA SER A 7 -10.05 17.39 8.96
C SER A 7 -9.50 15.96 8.96
N LEU A 8 -9.06 15.46 10.13
CA LEU A 8 -8.60 14.08 10.29
C LEU A 8 -9.75 13.07 10.10
N MET A 9 -10.92 13.33 10.72
CA MET A 9 -12.09 12.46 10.52
C MET A 9 -12.57 12.45 9.06
N LYS A 10 -12.38 13.53 8.30
CA LYS A 10 -12.73 13.54 6.87
C LYS A 10 -11.78 12.67 6.05
N GLY A 11 -10.50 12.57 6.41
CA GLY A 11 -9.57 11.62 5.77
C GLY A 11 -9.89 10.17 6.12
N LEU A 12 -10.27 9.90 7.37
CA LEU A 12 -10.67 8.57 7.84
C LEU A 12 -12.06 8.16 7.35
N LEU A 13 -12.96 9.13 7.07
CA LEU A 13 -14.27 8.91 6.44
C LEU A 13 -14.20 8.88 4.91
N ALA A 14 -13.24 9.57 4.28
CA ALA A 14 -13.04 9.51 2.82
C ALA A 14 -12.29 8.23 2.41
N GLY A 15 -11.27 7.82 3.16
CA GLY A 15 -10.70 6.46 3.06
C GLY A 15 -11.66 5.40 3.64
N GLY A 16 -12.51 5.81 4.57
CA GLY A 16 -13.61 5.03 5.10
C GLY A 16 -14.70 4.77 4.08
N ALA A 17 -14.97 5.64 3.10
CA ALA A 17 -16.04 5.43 2.12
C ALA A 17 -15.86 4.14 1.30
N LEU A 18 -14.61 3.76 0.99
CA LEU A 18 -14.26 2.48 0.36
C LEU A 18 -14.32 1.28 1.32
N LEU A 19 -14.24 1.51 2.64
CA LEU A 19 -14.34 0.46 3.68
C LEU A 19 -15.74 0.38 4.34
N THR A 20 -16.57 1.42 4.21
CA THR A 20 -17.95 1.50 4.74
C THR A 20 -18.98 0.89 3.81
N LEU A 21 -18.58 0.50 2.59
CA LEU A 21 -19.40 -0.34 1.70
C LEU A 21 -19.28 -1.85 2.03
N GLY A 22 -18.69 -2.17 3.19
CA GLY A 22 -18.30 -3.54 3.51
C GLY A 22 -17.04 -3.90 2.75
N VAL A 23 -16.34 -4.96 3.20
CA VAL A 23 -15.39 -5.64 2.32
C VAL A 23 -16.21 -6.04 1.10
N PRO A 24 -15.98 -5.45 -0.09
CA PRO A 24 -16.79 -5.80 -1.24
C PRO A 24 -16.62 -7.32 -1.48
N PRO A 25 -17.60 -8.03 -2.07
CA PRO A 25 -17.59 -9.48 -2.26
C PRO A 25 -16.53 -9.88 -3.29
N TRP A 26 -15.28 -9.72 -2.90
CA TRP A 26 -14.10 -9.88 -3.72
C TRP A 26 -13.43 -11.15 -3.30
N THR A 27 -13.11 -11.98 -4.29
CA THR A 27 -12.25 -13.14 -4.08
C THR A 27 -10.82 -12.62 -3.98
N PHE A 28 -10.22 -12.70 -2.80
CA PHE A 28 -8.80 -12.41 -2.66
C PHE A 28 -7.99 -13.65 -3.03
N ALA A 29 -6.79 -13.45 -3.57
CA ALA A 29 -5.95 -14.58 -3.96
C ALA A 29 -5.36 -15.27 -2.71
N ASP A 30 -5.61 -16.57 -2.58
CA ASP A 30 -5.24 -17.40 -1.42
C ASP A 30 -3.71 -17.65 -1.33
N GLN A 31 -3.03 -17.68 -2.48
CA GLN A 31 -1.57 -17.79 -2.57
C GLN A 31 -1.02 -16.99 -3.74
N ALA A 32 -0.22 -15.97 -3.46
CA ALA A 32 0.39 -15.11 -4.48
C ALA A 32 1.92 -15.17 -4.50
N THR A 33 2.53 -16.11 -3.79
CA THR A 33 3.99 -16.26 -3.70
C THR A 33 4.65 -16.69 -5.00
N ARG A 34 3.88 -16.94 -6.07
CA ARG A 34 4.43 -17.23 -7.40
C ARG A 34 4.75 -15.93 -8.14
N LYS A 35 6.03 -15.74 -8.52
CA LYS A 35 6.45 -14.69 -9.46
C LYS A 35 5.64 -14.84 -10.76
N PRO A 36 4.87 -13.83 -11.18
CA PRO A 36 4.01 -13.93 -12.35
C PRO A 36 4.85 -14.00 -13.62
N ARG A 37 4.41 -14.79 -14.61
CA ARG A 37 5.08 -14.86 -15.91
C ARG A 37 5.00 -13.54 -16.68
N GLN A 38 3.91 -12.82 -16.51
CA GLN A 38 3.65 -11.55 -17.16
C GLN A 38 2.97 -10.60 -16.19
N CYS A 39 3.41 -9.34 -16.15
CA CYS A 39 2.73 -8.26 -15.45
C CYS A 39 2.20 -7.26 -16.47
N LEU A 40 0.97 -6.79 -16.26
CA LEU A 40 0.37 -5.70 -17.02
C LEU A 40 0.24 -4.48 -16.12
N LEU A 41 0.94 -3.40 -16.46
CA LEU A 41 0.76 -2.09 -15.86
C LEU A 41 -0.30 -1.32 -16.63
N LEU A 42 -1.43 -1.02 -15.99
CA LEU A 42 -2.51 -0.21 -16.52
C LEU A 42 -2.42 1.23 -15.99
N LEU A 43 -2.34 2.19 -16.92
CA LEU A 43 -2.24 3.62 -16.62
C LEU A 43 -3.56 4.31 -16.98
N GLY A 44 -4.19 4.94 -15.98
CA GLY A 44 -5.54 5.50 -16.04
C GLY A 44 -5.66 6.92 -16.63
N ASP A 45 -4.60 7.45 -17.24
CA ASP A 45 -4.50 8.81 -17.77
C ASP A 45 -4.52 9.90 -16.70
N SER A 46 -3.82 9.64 -15.59
CA SER A 46 -3.69 10.56 -14.46
C SER A 46 -2.33 11.26 -14.43
N GLU A 47 -2.24 12.41 -13.75
CA GLU A 47 -0.98 13.14 -13.54
C GLU A 47 0.08 12.34 -12.76
N VAL A 48 -0.31 11.23 -12.11
CA VAL A 48 0.59 10.36 -11.36
C VAL A 48 1.11 9.17 -12.17
N ASP A 49 0.59 8.94 -13.39
CA ASP A 49 0.89 7.76 -14.20
C ASP A 49 2.39 7.60 -14.46
N ASP A 50 3.08 8.68 -14.86
CA ASP A 50 4.50 8.63 -15.21
C ASP A 50 5.39 8.36 -14.00
N ALA A 51 5.08 9.00 -12.87
CA ALA A 51 5.79 8.77 -11.61
C ALA A 51 5.55 7.34 -11.13
N PHE A 52 4.30 6.90 -11.06
CA PHE A 52 3.96 5.54 -10.66
C PHE A 52 4.64 4.50 -11.56
N ALA A 53 4.57 4.68 -12.88
CA ALA A 53 5.24 3.80 -13.85
C ALA A 53 6.77 3.80 -13.71
N GLY A 54 7.38 4.94 -13.36
CA GLY A 54 8.80 5.02 -13.02
C GLY A 54 9.16 4.11 -11.85
N GLY A 55 8.36 4.14 -10.78
CA GLY A 55 8.49 3.24 -9.64
C GLY A 55 8.35 1.76 -9.99
N VAL A 56 7.32 1.42 -10.77
CA VAL A 56 7.09 0.03 -11.24
C VAL A 56 8.29 -0.49 -12.04
N ARG A 57 8.80 0.32 -12.99
CA ARG A 57 9.98 -0.05 -13.78
C ARG A 57 11.21 -0.25 -12.89
N ALA A 58 11.43 0.62 -11.90
CA ALA A 58 12.54 0.50 -10.98
C ALA A 58 12.47 -0.81 -10.16
N ALA A 59 11.28 -1.22 -9.70
CA ALA A 59 11.09 -2.50 -9.04
C ALA A 59 11.38 -3.68 -9.97
N CYS A 60 10.89 -3.64 -11.21
CA CYS A 60 11.17 -4.69 -12.21
C CYS A 60 12.67 -4.81 -12.51
N VAL A 61 13.38 -3.69 -12.67
CA VAL A 61 14.84 -3.69 -12.86
C VAL A 61 15.56 -4.29 -11.65
N GLY A 62 15.19 -3.87 -10.44
CA GLY A 62 15.80 -4.38 -9.20
C GLY A 62 15.56 -5.87 -8.94
N LEU A 63 14.47 -6.43 -9.47
CA LEU A 63 14.08 -7.84 -9.34
C LEU A 63 14.38 -8.68 -10.59
N GLU A 64 15.14 -8.14 -11.53
CA GLU A 64 15.50 -8.78 -12.81
C GLU A 64 14.25 -9.36 -13.49
N TYR A 65 13.22 -8.53 -13.65
CA TYR A 65 11.95 -8.88 -14.25
C TYR A 65 11.75 -8.19 -15.60
N ASP A 66 11.60 -8.98 -16.65
CA ASP A 66 11.44 -8.55 -18.04
C ASP A 66 10.00 -8.70 -18.57
N GLY A 67 9.11 -9.35 -17.82
CA GLY A 67 7.72 -9.64 -18.21
C GLY A 67 6.75 -8.47 -18.08
N LEU A 68 7.22 -7.23 -17.88
CA LEU A 68 6.38 -6.05 -17.72
C LEU A 68 5.86 -5.55 -19.08
N ARG A 69 4.54 -5.41 -19.21
CA ARG A 69 3.90 -4.69 -20.32
C ARG A 69 3.14 -3.49 -19.78
N ILE A 70 3.21 -2.35 -20.47
CA ILE A 70 2.53 -1.12 -20.07
C ILE A 70 1.42 -0.83 -21.07
N VAL A 71 0.20 -0.63 -20.59
CA VAL A 71 -0.97 -0.24 -21.37
C VAL A 71 -1.51 1.06 -20.80
N LYS A 72 -1.56 2.08 -21.65
CA LYS A 72 -2.21 3.35 -21.31
C LYS A 72 -3.63 3.35 -21.85
N VAL A 73 -4.60 3.67 -20.99
CA VAL A 73 -6.01 3.78 -21.36
C VAL A 73 -6.33 5.24 -21.66
N THR A 74 -6.09 5.65 -22.90
CA THR A 74 -6.35 7.03 -23.35
C THR A 74 -7.83 7.38 -23.24
N GLY A 75 -8.15 8.54 -22.66
CA GLY A 75 -9.54 8.99 -22.45
C GLY A 75 -10.15 8.50 -21.14
N GLY A 76 -9.37 7.83 -20.29
CA GLY A 76 -9.83 7.28 -19.03
C GLY A 76 -10.60 5.97 -19.21
N LEU A 77 -10.67 5.21 -18.12
CA LEU A 77 -11.21 3.84 -18.10
C LEU A 77 -12.71 3.78 -18.44
N LEU A 78 -13.43 4.89 -18.22
CA LEU A 78 -14.86 5.06 -18.47
C LEU A 78 -15.21 5.37 -19.93
N SER A 79 -14.23 5.73 -20.76
CA SER A 79 -14.50 6.17 -22.13
C SER A 79 -14.89 5.04 -23.08
N ASP A 80 -14.53 3.79 -22.75
CA ASP A 80 -14.82 2.62 -23.58
C ASP A 80 -14.75 1.30 -22.78
N ALA A 81 -15.87 0.92 -22.16
CA ALA A 81 -15.97 -0.31 -21.37
C ALA A 81 -15.66 -1.58 -22.19
N ASN A 82 -16.02 -1.62 -23.48
CA ASN A 82 -15.76 -2.76 -24.36
C ASN A 82 -14.26 -2.99 -24.57
N LYS A 83 -13.45 -1.92 -24.59
CA LYS A 83 -11.98 -2.07 -24.62
C LYS A 83 -11.44 -2.70 -23.34
N MET A 84 -12.06 -2.45 -22.19
CA MET A 84 -11.63 -3.06 -20.93
C MET A 84 -11.95 -4.54 -20.90
N ASP A 85 -13.14 -4.94 -21.33
CA ASP A 85 -13.49 -6.37 -21.43
C ASP A 85 -12.51 -7.11 -22.34
N LEU A 86 -12.15 -6.54 -23.49
CA LEU A 86 -11.15 -7.10 -24.39
C LEU A 86 -9.75 -7.18 -23.77
N LEU A 87 -9.35 -6.20 -22.95
CA LEU A 87 -8.07 -6.25 -22.25
C LEU A 87 -8.06 -7.31 -21.15
N LEU A 88 -9.14 -7.40 -20.36
CA LEU A 88 -9.31 -8.39 -19.30
C LEU A 88 -9.24 -9.81 -19.89
N GLU A 89 -9.95 -10.07 -20.98
CA GLU A 89 -9.89 -11.35 -21.71
C GLU A 89 -8.51 -11.64 -22.29
N ARG A 90 -7.87 -10.64 -22.93
CA ARG A 90 -6.57 -10.81 -23.59
C ARG A 90 -5.44 -11.09 -22.61
N PHE A 91 -5.51 -10.56 -21.39
CA PHE A 91 -4.45 -10.66 -20.39
C PHE A 91 -4.92 -11.35 -19.10
N LYS A 92 -5.86 -12.29 -19.22
CA LYS A 92 -6.38 -13.05 -18.08
C LYS A 92 -5.33 -13.82 -17.28
N GLU A 93 -4.18 -14.17 -17.87
CA GLU A 93 -3.09 -14.87 -17.16
C GLU A 93 -1.99 -13.93 -16.63
N ALA A 94 -2.12 -12.62 -16.85
CA ALA A 94 -1.17 -11.64 -16.36
C ALA A 94 -1.53 -11.20 -14.93
N ARG A 95 -0.52 -10.82 -14.16
CA ARG A 95 -0.73 -10.06 -12.92
C ARG A 95 -0.88 -8.59 -13.26
N TRP A 96 -1.98 -7.97 -12.85
CA TRP A 96 -2.27 -6.59 -13.17
C TRP A 96 -1.79 -5.70 -12.05
N ILE A 97 -1.16 -4.59 -12.42
CA ILE A 97 -0.81 -3.47 -11.55
C ILE A 97 -1.50 -2.27 -12.18
N ALA A 98 -2.29 -1.52 -11.43
CA ALA A 98 -3.03 -0.39 -11.97
C ALA A 98 -2.89 0.84 -11.07
N VAL A 99 -2.92 2.02 -11.70
CA VAL A 99 -3.01 3.32 -11.04
C VAL A 99 -4.09 4.16 -11.72
N MET A 100 -4.95 4.78 -10.92
CA MET A 100 -6.07 5.58 -11.41
C MET A 100 -6.64 6.48 -10.32
N ASP A 101 -7.52 7.40 -10.70
CA ASP A 101 -8.34 8.17 -9.75
C ASP A 101 -9.39 7.28 -9.05
N ASP A 102 -10.01 7.79 -7.98
CA ASP A 102 -10.96 7.03 -7.16
C ASP A 102 -12.19 6.54 -7.95
N ALA A 103 -12.69 7.34 -8.91
CA ALA A 103 -13.89 6.99 -9.67
C ALA A 103 -13.59 5.90 -10.69
N SER A 104 -12.49 6.04 -11.43
CA SER A 104 -11.99 5.00 -12.33
C SER A 104 -11.68 3.70 -11.58
N ALA A 105 -11.12 3.80 -10.36
CA ALA A 105 -10.85 2.64 -9.50
C ALA A 105 -12.09 1.84 -9.18
N ALA A 106 -13.16 2.50 -8.75
CA ALA A 106 -14.42 1.84 -8.42
C ALA A 106 -15.00 1.07 -9.61
N VAL A 107 -14.95 1.66 -10.82
CA VAL A 107 -15.48 1.00 -12.03
C VAL A 107 -14.57 -0.13 -12.51
N PHE A 108 -13.26 0.10 -12.58
CA PHE A 108 -12.28 -0.93 -12.93
C PHE A 108 -12.42 -2.14 -12.00
N GLN A 109 -12.63 -1.87 -10.72
CA GLN A 109 -12.81 -2.88 -9.72
C GLN A 109 -14.00 -3.81 -10.06
N GLU A 110 -15.17 -3.24 -10.30
CA GLU A 110 -16.35 -4.05 -10.63
C GLU A 110 -16.20 -4.83 -11.94
N LEU A 111 -15.54 -4.26 -12.95
CA LEU A 111 -15.24 -4.95 -14.22
C LEU A 111 -14.29 -6.14 -13.99
N ALA A 112 -13.20 -5.92 -13.26
CA ALA A 112 -12.25 -6.98 -12.92
C ALA A 112 -12.93 -8.10 -12.12
N ARG A 113 -13.77 -7.76 -11.15
CA ARG A 113 -14.56 -8.74 -10.37
C ARG A 113 -15.50 -9.55 -11.27
N ALA A 114 -16.19 -8.90 -12.21
CA ALA A 114 -17.07 -9.58 -13.17
C ALA A 114 -16.31 -10.54 -14.09
N ALA A 115 -15.06 -10.22 -14.42
CA ALA A 115 -14.15 -11.08 -15.19
C ALA A 115 -13.49 -12.19 -14.36
N GLY A 116 -13.81 -12.33 -13.07
CA GLY A 116 -13.24 -13.35 -12.19
C GLY A 116 -11.93 -12.95 -11.49
N GLY A 117 -11.57 -11.67 -11.58
CA GLY A 117 -10.37 -11.12 -10.97
C GLY A 117 -10.33 -11.24 -9.46
N ARG A 118 -9.12 -11.51 -8.97
CA ARG A 118 -8.77 -11.68 -7.58
C ARG A 118 -7.82 -10.61 -7.12
N LEU A 119 -8.24 -9.81 -6.16
CA LEU A 119 -7.41 -8.75 -5.64
C LEU A 119 -6.30 -9.32 -4.75
N LEU A 120 -5.11 -8.81 -4.93
CA LEU A 120 -3.95 -9.03 -4.07
C LEU A 120 -3.80 -7.86 -3.11
N SER A 121 -3.89 -6.64 -3.64
CA SER A 121 -3.90 -5.43 -2.82
C SER A 121 -4.64 -4.29 -3.51
N VAL A 122 -5.21 -3.41 -2.70
CA VAL A 122 -5.70 -2.09 -3.12
C VAL A 122 -5.21 -1.05 -2.14
N GLY A 123 -4.68 0.05 -2.66
CA GLY A 123 -4.15 1.17 -1.90
C GLY A 123 -4.85 2.46 -2.26
N SER A 124 -5.26 3.24 -1.25
CA SER A 124 -5.64 4.64 -1.41
C SER A 124 -4.50 5.52 -0.90
N HIS A 125 -4.14 6.54 -1.67
CA HIS A 125 -2.99 7.39 -1.39
C HIS A 125 -3.35 8.85 -1.51
N VAL A 126 -3.01 9.62 -0.47
CA VAL A 126 -3.29 11.04 -0.40
C VAL A 126 -2.02 11.76 0.03
N GLY A 127 -1.56 12.70 -0.80
CA GLY A 127 -0.59 13.72 -0.43
C GLY A 127 -1.31 15.03 -0.14
N SER A 128 -1.09 15.62 1.03
CA SER A 128 -1.64 16.92 1.39
C SER A 128 -0.69 17.65 2.33
N GLU A 129 -0.67 18.98 2.29
CA GLU A 129 0.22 19.78 3.15
C GLU A 129 -0.25 19.87 4.62
N ASP A 130 -1.31 19.14 4.98
CA ASP A 130 -1.91 19.22 6.31
C ASP A 130 -1.32 18.21 7.32
N GLY A 131 -0.79 18.76 8.41
CA GLY A 131 -0.46 17.99 9.62
C GLY A 131 0.93 17.36 9.65
N ALA A 132 1.14 16.47 10.64
CA ALA A 132 2.44 15.87 10.91
C ALA A 132 2.84 14.76 9.92
N CYS A 133 1.85 14.20 9.23
CA CYS A 133 1.98 13.14 8.23
C CYS A 133 1.28 13.59 6.93
N PRO A 134 1.96 14.41 6.11
CA PRO A 134 1.39 14.91 4.86
C PRO A 134 1.13 13.82 3.80
N LEU A 135 1.83 12.68 3.90
CA LEU A 135 1.56 11.51 3.08
C LEU A 135 0.74 10.48 3.86
N ARG A 136 -0.40 10.07 3.32
CA ARG A 136 -1.31 9.12 3.96
C ARG A 136 -1.65 7.99 2.99
N HIS A 137 -1.39 6.76 3.42
CA HIS A 137 -1.62 5.57 2.61
C HIS A 137 -2.45 4.57 3.41
N THR A 138 -3.46 4.00 2.79
CA THR A 138 -4.27 2.92 3.35
C THR A 138 -4.27 1.77 2.37
N TRP A 139 -3.98 0.57 2.85
CA TRP A 139 -3.94 -0.65 2.05
C TRP A 139 -4.88 -1.70 2.61
N LEU A 140 -5.60 -2.35 1.71
CA LEU A 140 -6.25 -3.64 1.97
C LEU A 140 -5.49 -4.69 1.16
N VAL A 141 -4.99 -5.72 1.82
CA VAL A 141 -4.10 -6.72 1.25
C VAL A 141 -4.64 -8.11 1.54
N ALA A 142 -4.51 -9.05 0.60
CA ALA A 142 -5.00 -10.41 0.78
C ALA A 142 -4.33 -11.07 1.99
N SER A 143 -2.99 -11.05 2.07
CA SER A 143 -2.24 -11.69 3.16
C SER A 143 -0.98 -10.90 3.56
N PRO A 144 -0.44 -11.11 4.78
CA PRO A 144 0.82 -10.49 5.20
C PRO A 144 2.02 -10.78 4.28
N ALA A 145 2.00 -11.89 3.54
CA ALA A 145 3.04 -12.23 2.57
C ALA A 145 3.11 -11.25 1.38
N GLN A 146 2.06 -10.46 1.17
CA GLN A 146 1.94 -9.47 0.09
C GLN A 146 1.97 -8.03 0.65
N SER A 147 2.47 -7.83 1.87
CA SER A 147 2.55 -6.52 2.53
C SER A 147 3.23 -5.48 1.64
N VAL A 148 2.50 -4.41 1.32
CA VAL A 148 2.95 -3.32 0.43
C VAL A 148 3.42 -2.12 1.26
N GLY A 149 2.64 -1.78 2.28
CA GLY A 149 2.89 -0.66 3.17
C GLY A 149 4.23 -0.79 3.87
N GLY A 150 4.70 -2.00 4.08
CA GLY A 150 6.04 -2.23 4.54
C GLY A 150 7.15 -1.72 3.62
N LEU A 151 7.15 -2.23 2.39
CA LEU A 151 8.09 -1.78 1.36
C LEU A 151 7.99 -0.28 1.14
N LEU A 152 6.77 0.26 1.15
CA LEU A 152 6.53 1.70 1.04
C LEU A 152 7.13 2.48 2.20
N ALA A 153 6.95 2.04 3.45
CA ALA A 153 7.52 2.70 4.61
C ALA A 153 9.05 2.73 4.53
N ALA A 154 9.67 1.64 4.08
CA ALA A 154 11.12 1.58 3.91
C ALA A 154 11.61 2.55 2.83
N GLN A 155 10.89 2.67 1.70
CA GLN A 155 11.19 3.62 0.62
C GLN A 155 11.01 5.08 1.05
N LEU A 156 10.01 5.36 1.89
CA LEU A 156 9.70 6.72 2.34
C LEU A 156 10.51 7.17 3.57
N ALA A 157 11.14 6.25 4.32
CA ALA A 157 11.85 6.52 5.59
C ALA A 157 13.13 7.38 5.48
N GLY A 158 13.26 8.20 4.43
CA GLY A 158 14.30 9.21 4.26
C GLY A 158 13.91 10.59 4.81
N PRO A 159 14.78 11.61 4.67
CA PRO A 159 14.62 12.93 5.30
C PRO A 159 13.52 13.83 4.68
N ARG A 160 12.65 13.30 3.82
CA ARG A 160 11.88 14.11 2.86
C ARG A 160 10.46 14.46 3.28
N ALA A 161 9.68 13.59 3.93
CA ALA A 161 8.32 13.92 4.35
C ALA A 161 7.82 12.97 5.44
N GLY A 162 7.00 13.48 6.36
CA GLY A 162 6.29 12.63 7.31
C GLY A 162 5.21 11.80 6.60
N PHE A 163 4.95 10.59 7.07
CA PHE A 163 3.94 9.73 6.49
C PHE A 163 3.20 8.88 7.53
N SER A 164 2.00 8.45 7.15
CA SER A 164 1.25 7.40 7.83
C SER A 164 0.79 6.36 6.81
N ILE A 165 1.00 5.09 7.14
CA ILE A 165 0.62 3.96 6.32
C ILE A 165 -0.18 3.01 7.20
N THR A 166 -1.36 2.58 6.75
CA THR A 166 -2.13 1.52 7.39
C THR A 166 -2.32 0.38 6.40
N GLU A 167 -2.18 -0.85 6.88
CA GLU A 167 -2.42 -2.07 6.13
C GLU A 167 -3.36 -2.96 6.91
N ARG A 168 -4.40 -3.46 6.24
CA ARG A 168 -5.30 -4.48 6.78
C ARG A 168 -5.19 -5.74 5.93
N PHE A 169 -5.07 -6.89 6.60
CA PHE A 169 -4.97 -8.19 5.97
C PHE A 169 -6.30 -8.94 6.07
N LEU A 170 -6.64 -9.70 5.04
CA LEU A 170 -7.91 -10.46 4.98
C LEU A 170 -7.74 -11.94 5.29
N SER A 171 -6.59 -12.53 4.95
CA SER A 171 -6.23 -13.87 5.39
C SER A 171 -6.06 -13.91 6.90
N GLU A 172 -6.55 -14.99 7.52
CA GLU A 172 -6.29 -15.23 8.93
C GLU A 172 -4.79 -15.37 9.18
N PRO A 173 -4.30 -14.85 10.33
CA PRO A 173 -2.92 -15.05 10.75
C PRO A 173 -2.63 -16.56 10.82
N ALA A 174 -1.84 -17.08 9.88
CA ALA A 174 -1.42 -18.48 9.92
C ALA A 174 -0.77 -18.76 11.29
N ASN A 175 -1.23 -19.83 11.93
CA ASN A 175 -0.87 -20.23 13.29
C ASN A 175 0.60 -19.96 13.63
N GLY A 176 0.82 -19.06 14.60
CA GLY A 176 1.97 -19.06 15.51
C GLY A 176 3.37 -19.21 14.92
N GLY A 177 3.58 -18.83 13.65
CA GLY A 177 4.91 -18.78 13.07
C GLY A 177 5.74 -17.72 13.78
N GLN A 178 6.97 -18.08 14.14
CA GLN A 178 7.99 -17.17 14.65
C GLN A 178 8.05 -15.91 13.78
N LEU A 179 8.18 -14.72 14.41
CA LEU A 179 8.47 -13.47 13.71
C LEU A 179 9.65 -13.69 12.76
N VAL A 180 9.39 -13.78 11.45
CA VAL A 180 10.44 -13.80 10.45
C VAL A 180 10.44 -12.44 9.76
N GLY A 181 11.33 -11.60 10.27
CA GLY A 181 11.97 -10.50 9.57
C GLY A 181 11.05 -9.45 9.03
N TRP A 182 10.72 -8.44 9.85
CA TRP A 182 11.15 -7.05 9.65
C TRP A 182 11.42 -6.39 10.98
N SER A 183 12.45 -5.57 10.98
CA SER A 183 12.37 -4.30 11.69
C SER A 183 12.90 -3.25 10.74
N ALA A 184 12.11 -2.25 10.37
CA ALA A 184 12.64 -1.13 9.60
C ALA A 184 13.58 -0.33 10.52
N ALA A 185 14.85 -0.20 10.15
CA ALA A 185 15.83 0.56 10.93
C ALA A 185 15.30 1.98 11.17
N GLY A 186 15.20 2.40 12.44
CA GLY A 186 14.65 3.70 12.82
C GLY A 186 13.16 3.68 13.22
N PHE A 187 12.50 2.51 13.23
CA PHE A 187 11.15 2.34 13.77
C PHE A 187 11.16 1.53 15.07
N SER A 188 10.38 1.98 16.05
CA SER A 188 10.01 1.21 17.24
C SER A 188 8.71 0.45 16.97
N SER A 189 8.70 -0.86 17.18
CA SER A 189 7.57 -1.74 16.87
C SER A 189 6.78 -2.10 18.12
N TYR A 190 5.45 -1.99 18.07
CA TYR A 190 4.54 -2.22 19.19
C TYR A 190 3.41 -3.17 18.77
N ARG A 191 3.04 -4.11 19.63
CA ARG A 191 1.89 -5.02 19.44
C ARG A 191 0.80 -4.73 20.46
N LEU A 192 -0.46 -4.65 20.04
CA LEU A 192 -1.63 -4.62 20.94
C LEU A 192 -2.01 -6.06 21.40
N ALA A 193 -2.27 -6.26 22.69
CA ALA A 193 -2.73 -7.54 23.25
C ALA A 193 -4.12 -7.95 22.71
N ALA A 194 -4.32 -9.27 22.49
CA ALA A 194 -5.13 -9.81 21.40
C ALA A 194 -6.67 -9.87 21.58
N SER A 195 -7.37 -9.60 20.47
CA SER A 195 -8.24 -10.59 19.80
C SER A 195 -7.82 -10.80 18.32
N GLU A 196 -7.08 -9.85 17.73
CA GLU A 196 -6.37 -9.98 16.46
C GLU A 196 -5.04 -9.21 16.58
N SER A 197 -3.91 -9.75 16.13
CA SER A 197 -2.61 -9.07 16.28
C SER A 197 -2.57 -7.80 15.44
N MET A 198 -2.53 -6.63 16.09
CA MET A 198 -2.26 -5.34 15.45
C MET A 198 -0.86 -4.83 15.79
N HIS A 199 -0.15 -4.34 14.77
CA HIS A 199 1.25 -3.93 14.85
C HIS A 199 1.40 -2.44 14.49
N LEU A 200 2.07 -1.66 15.33
CA LEU A 200 2.35 -0.24 15.10
C LEU A 200 3.87 -0.01 15.08
N HIS A 201 4.37 0.58 14.00
CA HIS A 201 5.77 0.96 13.82
C HIS A 201 5.89 2.48 13.83
N CYS A 202 6.63 3.04 14.79
CA CYS A 202 6.81 4.48 14.95
C CYS A 202 8.25 4.92 14.73
N SER A 203 8.48 5.95 13.91
CA SER A 203 9.77 6.59 13.72
C SER A 203 9.64 8.10 13.97
N GLY A 204 10.38 8.64 14.93
CA GLY A 204 10.33 10.06 15.30
C GLY A 204 9.06 10.50 16.07
N PHE A 205 8.19 9.57 16.44
CA PHE A 205 7.02 9.78 17.30
C PHE A 205 7.12 8.91 18.55
N SER A 206 6.55 9.39 19.67
CA SER A 206 6.21 8.49 20.78
C SER A 206 5.10 7.53 20.34
N TRP A 207 4.93 6.43 21.08
CA TRP A 207 3.82 5.50 20.86
C TRP A 207 2.45 6.21 20.93
N SER A 208 2.23 7.05 21.96
CA SER A 208 0.97 7.79 22.13
C SER A 208 0.70 8.75 20.97
N GLU A 209 1.72 9.49 20.52
CA GLU A 209 1.60 10.35 19.35
C GLU A 209 1.25 9.55 18.08
N GLY A 210 1.88 8.40 17.89
CA GLY A 210 1.60 7.51 16.78
C GLY A 210 0.17 6.96 16.78
N CYS A 211 -0.30 6.49 17.93
CA CYS A 211 -1.70 6.06 18.12
C CYS A 211 -2.69 7.19 17.85
N GLY A 212 -2.41 8.40 18.37
CA GLY A 212 -3.25 9.57 18.16
C GLY A 212 -3.38 9.97 16.69
N LEU A 213 -2.30 9.85 15.90
CA LEU A 213 -2.32 10.11 14.45
C LEU A 213 -3.16 9.12 13.66
N LEU A 214 -3.24 7.87 14.14
CA LEU A 214 -4.03 6.81 13.53
C LEU A 214 -5.46 6.74 14.06
N GLY A 215 -5.84 7.61 15.01
CA GLY A 215 -7.15 7.59 15.66
C GLY A 215 -7.37 6.37 16.55
N LEU A 216 -6.31 5.73 17.03
CA LEU A 216 -6.36 4.56 17.91
C LEU A 216 -6.48 5.02 19.37
N ALA A 217 -7.33 4.35 20.14
CA ALA A 217 -7.47 4.63 21.57
C ALA A 217 -6.22 4.19 22.36
N GLU A 218 -5.78 5.03 23.29
CA GLU A 218 -4.71 4.69 24.23
C GLU A 218 -5.26 3.78 25.34
N GLY A 219 -4.62 2.64 25.60
CA GLY A 219 -5.09 1.71 26.64
C GLY A 219 -4.23 0.44 26.74
N GLU A 220 -4.01 -0.02 27.98
CA GLU A 220 -3.01 -1.01 28.39
C GLU A 220 -3.03 -2.35 27.65
N GLY A 221 -1.84 -2.90 27.36
CA GLY A 221 -1.66 -4.16 26.64
C GLY A 221 -0.59 -4.11 25.55
N TRP A 222 0.01 -2.95 25.31
CA TRP A 222 1.05 -2.76 24.30
C TRP A 222 2.38 -3.31 24.76
N ARG A 223 2.99 -4.18 23.96
CA ARG A 223 4.34 -4.70 24.20
C ARG A 223 5.23 -4.37 23.02
N PRO A 224 6.44 -3.81 23.25
CA PRO A 224 7.40 -3.64 22.18
C PRO A 224 7.78 -5.04 21.65
N ILE A 225 7.84 -5.16 20.33
CA ILE A 225 8.43 -6.34 19.70
C ILE A 225 9.94 -6.14 19.72
N PRO A 226 10.73 -7.11 20.23
CA PRO A 226 12.18 -7.02 20.21
C PRO A 226 12.68 -6.78 18.77
N SER A 227 13.62 -5.86 18.61
CA SER A 227 14.19 -5.45 17.32
C SER A 227 15.13 -6.50 16.70
N GLN A 228 14.85 -7.78 16.88
CA GLN A 228 15.76 -8.85 16.50
C GLN A 228 15.66 -9.17 15.01
N VAL A 229 16.83 -9.12 14.36
CA VAL A 229 17.12 -9.47 12.97
C VAL A 229 16.58 -8.46 11.95
N CYS A 230 17.09 -7.23 12.09
CA CYS A 230 17.04 -6.20 11.07
C CYS A 230 18.01 -6.56 9.93
N GLU A 231 17.65 -7.47 9.02
CA GLU A 231 18.26 -7.37 7.69
C GLU A 231 17.70 -6.12 7.03
N ARG A 232 18.56 -5.09 6.89
CA ARG A 232 18.24 -3.99 6.00
C ARG A 232 18.06 -4.62 4.63
N GLU A 233 16.81 -4.68 4.18
CA GLU A 233 16.58 -4.74 2.75
C GLU A 233 17.28 -3.50 2.19
N LYS A 234 18.41 -3.72 1.51
CA LYS A 234 19.19 -2.64 0.93
C LYS A 234 18.33 -2.09 -0.20
N ILE A 235 17.56 -1.06 0.13
CA ILE A 235 16.89 -0.25 -0.86
C ILE A 235 17.98 0.42 -1.67
N SER A 236 18.29 -0.16 -2.83
CA SER A 236 19.30 0.34 -3.77
C SER A 236 18.81 1.55 -4.56
N TRP A 237 17.49 1.77 -4.59
CA TRP A 237 16.83 2.80 -5.37
C TRP A 237 16.09 3.78 -4.48
N GLN A 238 16.29 5.08 -4.68
CA GLN A 238 15.58 6.14 -3.96
C GLN A 238 14.56 6.80 -4.90
N PRO A 239 13.29 6.91 -4.50
CA PRO A 239 12.27 7.59 -5.29
C PRO A 239 12.54 9.10 -5.33
N ASP A 240 12.31 9.73 -6.48
CA ASP A 240 12.30 11.20 -6.58
C ASP A 240 10.96 11.78 -6.09
N ASP A 241 9.89 11.01 -6.21
CA ASP A 241 8.53 11.39 -5.85
C ASP A 241 7.81 10.22 -5.13
N TRP A 242 6.93 10.55 -4.19
CA TRP A 242 6.24 9.53 -3.38
C TRP A 242 5.33 8.63 -4.22
N ALA A 243 4.79 9.09 -5.35
CA ALA A 243 4.03 8.24 -6.27
C ALA A 243 4.92 7.19 -6.93
N GLN A 244 6.20 7.50 -7.18
CA GLN A 244 7.17 6.49 -7.62
C GLN A 244 7.43 5.47 -6.49
N ALA A 245 7.50 5.90 -5.23
CA ALA A 245 7.65 5.00 -4.09
C ALA A 245 6.47 4.02 -3.97
N VAL A 246 5.24 4.50 -4.19
CA VAL A 246 4.03 3.67 -4.22
C VAL A 246 4.08 2.68 -5.38
N GLY A 247 4.43 3.14 -6.60
CA GLY A 247 4.57 2.26 -7.76
C GLY A 247 5.61 1.16 -7.57
N TYR A 248 6.75 1.50 -6.96
CA TYR A 248 7.78 0.53 -6.60
C TYR A 248 7.24 -0.50 -5.61
N ALA A 249 6.63 -0.07 -4.51
CA ALA A 249 6.13 -0.96 -3.47
C ALA A 249 5.03 -1.90 -3.99
N ALA A 250 4.09 -1.37 -4.79
CA ALA A 250 3.03 -2.16 -5.41
C ALA A 250 3.61 -3.23 -6.35
N ALA A 251 4.56 -2.87 -7.21
CA ALA A 251 5.19 -3.80 -8.14
C ALA A 251 6.08 -4.83 -7.44
N ALA A 252 6.85 -4.43 -6.44
CA ALA A 252 7.70 -5.33 -5.66
C ALA A 252 6.86 -6.38 -4.92
N SER A 253 5.78 -5.96 -4.26
CA SER A 253 4.82 -6.89 -3.66
C SER A 253 4.15 -7.79 -4.70
N ALA A 254 3.71 -7.22 -5.84
CA ALA A 254 3.12 -7.99 -6.94
C ALA A 254 4.09 -9.05 -7.51
N LEU A 255 5.39 -8.81 -7.48
CA LEU A 255 6.40 -9.77 -7.96
C LEU A 255 6.83 -10.79 -6.91
N GLY A 256 6.24 -10.74 -5.71
CA GLY A 256 6.57 -11.66 -4.62
C GLY A 256 7.88 -11.31 -3.92
N MET A 257 8.32 -10.04 -3.95
CA MET A 257 9.41 -9.61 -3.08
C MET A 257 8.99 -9.87 -1.64
N ASN A 258 9.82 -10.61 -0.90
CA ASN A 258 9.47 -11.11 0.43
C ASN A 258 9.22 -9.94 1.37
N SER A 259 7.96 -9.61 1.55
CA SER A 259 7.50 -8.79 2.64
C SER A 259 7.36 -9.65 3.89
N VAL A 260 7.28 -8.95 5.01
CA VAL A 260 7.56 -9.52 6.32
C VAL A 260 6.40 -10.38 6.77
N GLN A 261 6.71 -11.64 7.03
CA GLN A 261 5.75 -12.64 7.44
C GLN A 261 5.50 -12.54 8.94
N GLU A 262 4.94 -11.41 9.38
CA GLU A 262 4.32 -11.33 10.70
C GLU A 262 2.85 -11.68 10.59
N SER A 263 2.44 -12.64 11.42
CA SER A 263 1.05 -13.06 11.55
C SER A 263 0.25 -11.96 12.27
N CYS A 264 -0.34 -11.04 11.51
CA CYS A 264 -1.11 -9.89 12.00
C CYS A 264 -2.36 -9.65 11.14
N SER A 265 -3.44 -9.15 11.74
CA SER A 265 -4.64 -8.74 11.00
C SER A 265 -4.53 -7.31 10.48
N SER A 266 -3.71 -6.49 11.12
CA SER A 266 -3.44 -5.12 10.68
C SER A 266 -2.07 -4.63 11.13
N ARG A 267 -1.50 -3.73 10.35
CA ARG A 267 -0.23 -3.08 10.62
C ARG A 267 -0.29 -1.59 10.28
N ALA A 268 0.46 -0.77 10.99
CA ALA A 268 0.59 0.64 10.68
C ALA A 268 2.03 1.14 10.85
N PHE A 269 2.40 2.12 10.02
CA PHE A 269 3.69 2.81 10.05
C PHE A 269 3.44 4.31 10.16
N VAL A 270 4.11 4.95 11.10
CA VAL A 270 4.10 6.41 11.25
C VAL A 270 5.53 6.92 11.32
N HIS A 271 5.83 7.92 10.50
CA HIS A 271 7.16 8.51 10.41
C HIS A 271 7.08 10.03 10.46
N ARG A 272 7.93 10.63 11.31
CA ARG A 272 8.15 12.07 11.38
C ARG A 272 9.45 12.42 10.65
N ALA A 273 9.34 13.26 9.61
CA ALA A 273 10.52 13.83 8.98
C ALA A 273 11.23 14.80 9.93
N HIS A 274 12.57 14.78 9.94
CA HIS A 274 13.39 15.64 10.81
C HIS A 274 13.60 17.06 10.27
N GLY A 275 13.04 17.37 9.09
CA GLY A 275 12.93 18.71 8.52
C GLY A 275 11.57 18.83 7.84
N GLY A 276 10.98 20.03 7.85
CA GLY A 276 9.64 20.32 7.30
C GLY A 276 9.59 20.15 5.79
N GLY A 277 9.71 18.92 5.31
CA GLY A 277 9.71 18.61 3.90
C GLY A 277 8.33 18.81 3.30
N GLN A 278 8.29 19.59 2.23
CA GLN A 278 7.07 19.89 1.51
C GLN A 278 6.70 18.74 0.58
N VAL A 279 5.42 18.41 0.57
CA VAL A 279 4.83 17.60 -0.50
C VAL A 279 4.57 18.54 -1.67
N SER A 280 5.26 18.31 -2.79
CA SER A 280 5.29 19.23 -3.95
C SER A 280 3.92 19.51 -4.59
N ALA A 281 2.92 18.66 -4.38
CA ALA A 281 1.55 18.87 -4.87
C ALA A 281 0.54 17.97 -4.14
N ARG A 282 -0.68 18.48 -3.95
CA ARG A 282 -1.80 17.65 -3.47
C ARG A 282 -2.20 16.67 -4.56
N ARG A 283 -1.99 15.37 -4.33
CA ARG A 283 -2.42 14.30 -5.25
C ARG A 283 -3.18 13.24 -4.48
N GLN A 284 -4.19 12.66 -5.14
CA GLN A 284 -4.97 11.55 -4.62
C GLN A 284 -5.19 10.53 -5.73
N PHE A 285 -4.90 9.27 -5.45
CA PHE A 285 -5.07 8.18 -6.40
C PHE A 285 -5.20 6.84 -5.69
N VAL A 286 -5.69 5.86 -6.44
CA VAL A 286 -5.79 4.46 -6.05
C VAL A 286 -4.79 3.64 -6.84
N SER A 287 -4.16 2.68 -6.17
CA SER A 287 -3.39 1.63 -6.83
C SER A 287 -4.00 0.27 -6.54
N LEU A 288 -3.89 -0.65 -7.50
CA LEU A 288 -4.44 -2.00 -7.39
C LEU A 288 -3.43 -3.03 -7.90
N VAL A 289 -3.42 -4.20 -7.28
CA VAL A 289 -2.75 -5.40 -7.76
C VAL A 289 -3.74 -6.55 -7.76
N MET A 290 -3.86 -7.26 -8.88
CA MET A 290 -4.79 -8.39 -9.00
C MET A 290 -4.26 -9.50 -9.92
N ASP A 291 -4.72 -10.71 -9.68
CA ASP A 291 -4.63 -11.84 -10.59
C ASP A 291 -5.98 -12.00 -11.30
N LEU A 292 -5.99 -12.23 -12.61
CA LEU A 292 -7.20 -12.62 -13.35
C LEU A 292 -7.26 -14.14 -13.54
#